data_AF-A0A9D7GRK0-F1
#
_entry.id   AF-A0A9D7GRK0-F1
#
_cell.length_a   1.000
_cell.length_b   1.000
_cell.length_c   1.000
_cell.angle_alpha   90.00
_cell.angle_beta   90.00
_cell.angle_gamma   90.00
#
_symmetry.space_group_name_H-M   'P 1'
#
loop_
_entity.id
_entity.type
_entity.pdbx_description
1 polymer ?
#
loop_
_entity_poly.entity_id
_entity_poly.type
_entity_poly.pdbx_seq_one_letter_code
_entity_poly.pdbx_strand_id
1 'polypeptide(L)'
;MSEHACARLLRPFFRVSTGASRLLGATAILCVVAQGSRAQASGAAGADRGAQRRALSAAGSVRIAELSWTDAIARLDTATIVVIPIGAEAKEHGPHLPLNNDWLLAEYYAQRIGSATAVVLYPTVNYHFYPSFVEYPGSTTLRLETARDVIIDIVRTIAAHGPRRFYILNTGVSTLRALAPARDSLTASGLVMRYTDILRVGREAEESIRQQPGGTHADEIETSMMLYMHPDVVQMAKATNDYHPGAGGLTRDSVRAVREGKVWSRSGTFGDATLATREKGRVVVEAQVVGMLAEIAALRRIPVP
;
A
#
# COMPACT_ATOMS: atom_id res chain seq x y z
N MET A 1 -50.40 38.91 10.30
CA MET A 1 -51.04 38.65 11.61
C MET A 1 -50.32 37.45 12.23
N SER A 2 -49.88 37.56 13.50
CA SER A 2 -49.30 36.49 14.37
C SER A 2 -48.24 35.56 13.71
N GLU A 3 -46.94 35.63 14.00
CA GLU A 3 -46.27 35.59 15.32
C GLU A 3 -46.86 34.57 16.30
N HIS A 4 -46.10 33.53 16.65
CA HIS A 4 -45.90 33.08 18.04
C HIS A 4 -44.62 32.24 18.15
N ALA A 5 -43.93 32.34 19.29
CA ALA A 5 -42.61 31.74 19.52
C ALA A 5 -42.53 31.03 20.88
N CYS A 6 -41.77 29.93 20.96
CA CYS A 6 -41.02 29.42 22.13
C CYS A 6 -40.21 28.19 21.67
N ALA A 7 -38.89 28.02 21.81
CA ALA A 7 -37.89 28.39 22.83
C ALA A 7 -37.68 27.34 23.94
N ARG A 8 -36.49 26.67 23.88
CA ARG A 8 -35.75 25.95 24.95
C ARG A 8 -36.40 24.65 25.48
N LEU A 9 -35.66 23.54 25.63
CA LEU A 9 -34.61 23.38 26.66
C LEU A 9 -33.58 22.28 26.34
N LEU A 10 -32.32 22.56 26.67
CA LEU A 10 -31.22 21.59 26.79
C LEU A 10 -31.17 21.02 28.22
N ARG A 11 -30.84 19.72 28.37
CA ARG A 11 -29.78 19.24 29.29
C ARG A 11 -29.58 17.71 29.24
N PRO A 12 -28.33 17.21 29.32
CA PRO A 12 -28.03 15.81 29.63
C PRO A 12 -27.99 15.55 31.14
N PHE A 13 -28.17 14.30 31.55
CA PHE A 13 -27.94 13.82 32.91
C PHE A 13 -26.90 12.71 32.91
N PHE A 14 -25.75 12.93 33.55
CA PHE A 14 -25.10 11.94 34.40
C PHE A 14 -24.31 12.67 35.49
N ARG A 15 -24.55 12.33 36.77
CA ARG A 15 -23.89 12.92 37.94
C ARG A 15 -22.60 12.17 38.24
N VAL A 16 -21.53 12.89 38.57
CA VAL A 16 -20.40 12.37 39.36
C VAL A 16 -20.57 12.86 40.79
N SER A 17 -20.47 11.96 41.76
CA SER A 17 -20.58 12.30 43.18
C SER A 17 -19.25 12.84 43.72
N THR A 18 -19.32 13.89 44.54
CA THR A 18 -18.19 14.36 45.35
C THR A 18 -18.12 13.58 46.67
N GLY A 19 -16.92 13.48 47.23
CA GLY A 19 -16.65 12.84 48.53
C GLY A 19 -15.18 12.97 48.88
N ALA A 20 -14.82 14.04 49.60
CA ALA A 20 -13.45 14.33 49.98
C ALA A 20 -13.21 14.02 51.46
N SER A 21 -12.04 13.46 51.80
CA SER A 21 -11.25 13.91 52.96
C SER A 21 -9.82 13.38 52.92
N ARG A 22 -8.93 14.14 53.58
CA ARG A 22 -7.46 14.06 53.51
C ARG A 22 -6.89 13.04 54.51
N LEU A 23 -5.69 12.52 54.24
CA LEU A 23 -4.62 12.45 55.23
C LEU A 23 -3.23 12.35 54.57
N LEU A 24 -2.19 12.68 55.34
CA LEU A 24 -0.85 13.05 54.85
C LEU A 24 0.07 11.83 54.61
N GLY A 25 1.05 12.00 53.72
CA GLY A 25 2.08 10.99 53.44
C GLY A 25 3.20 11.52 52.54
N ALA A 26 3.93 12.55 52.98
CA ALA A 26 5.05 13.09 52.21
C ALA A 26 6.23 12.11 52.23
N THR A 27 6.59 11.55 51.07
CA THR A 27 7.82 10.78 50.89
C THR A 27 8.80 11.59 50.05
N ALA A 28 9.80 12.17 50.69
CA ALA A 28 10.86 12.89 50.00
C ALA A 28 11.80 11.89 49.30
N ILE A 29 11.83 11.90 47.97
CA ILE A 29 12.82 11.15 47.21
C ILE A 29 14.13 11.94 47.25
N LEU A 30 15.09 11.44 48.02
CA LEU A 30 16.40 12.04 48.20
C LEU A 30 17.26 11.81 46.95
N CYS A 31 17.34 12.80 46.06
CA CYS A 31 18.29 12.79 44.93
C CYS A 31 19.73 12.94 45.43
N VAL A 32 20.37 11.82 45.79
CA VAL A 32 21.81 11.76 46.04
C VAL A 32 22.54 11.86 44.70
N VAL A 33 23.20 12.99 44.45
CA VAL A 33 24.08 13.18 43.30
C VAL A 33 25.38 12.42 43.54
N ALA A 34 25.44 11.16 43.09
CA ALA A 34 26.67 10.40 43.05
C ALA A 34 27.58 10.92 41.93
N GLN A 35 28.55 11.78 42.28
CA GLN A 35 29.68 12.10 41.41
C GLN A 35 30.61 10.88 41.32
N GLY A 36 30.26 9.94 40.43
CA GLY A 36 31.06 8.75 40.11
C GLY A 36 31.72 8.86 38.74
N SER A 37 33.03 8.64 38.70
CA SER A 37 33.90 8.70 37.51
C SER A 37 33.26 8.17 36.21
N ARG A 38 32.95 9.08 35.27
CA ARG A 38 32.64 8.75 33.88
C ARG A 38 33.89 8.88 33.01
N ALA A 39 34.79 7.90 33.12
CA ALA A 39 35.81 7.65 32.12
C ALA A 39 35.85 6.14 31.79
N GLN A 40 36.12 5.81 30.53
CA GLN A 40 36.43 4.47 30.00
C GLN A 40 35.28 3.47 29.74
N ALA A 41 34.06 3.62 30.28
CA ALA A 41 32.95 2.69 29.96
C ALA A 41 32.25 2.91 28.58
N SER A 42 32.50 4.04 27.91
CA SER A 42 31.79 4.42 26.67
C SER A 42 32.30 3.75 25.39
N GLY A 43 33.54 3.25 25.37
CA GLY A 43 34.17 2.69 24.16
C GLY A 43 33.57 1.34 23.75
N ALA A 44 33.43 0.40 24.69
CA ALA A 44 32.96 -0.95 24.40
C ALA A 44 31.49 -0.99 23.95
N ALA A 45 30.60 -0.29 24.66
CA ALA A 45 29.18 -0.21 24.31
C ALA A 45 28.93 0.54 22.98
N GLY A 46 29.82 1.46 22.59
CA GLY A 46 29.79 2.11 21.28
C GLY A 46 30.24 1.19 20.14
N ALA A 47 31.30 0.41 20.36
CA ALA A 47 31.81 -0.57 19.40
C ALA A 47 30.80 -1.70 19.15
N ASP A 48 30.20 -2.24 20.21
CA ASP A 48 29.19 -3.31 20.14
C ASP A 48 27.93 -2.86 19.38
N ARG A 49 27.36 -1.69 19.73
CA ARG A 49 26.26 -1.08 18.95
C ARG A 49 26.65 -0.79 17.50
N GLY A 50 27.92 -0.45 17.23
CA GLY A 50 28.44 -0.24 15.89
C GLY A 50 28.67 -1.52 15.07
N ALA A 51 28.89 -2.67 15.74
CA ALA A 51 28.93 -3.99 15.12
C ALA A 51 27.51 -4.51 14.88
N GLN A 52 26.64 -4.42 15.89
CA GLN A 52 25.23 -4.81 15.82
C GLN A 52 24.47 -3.99 14.76
N ARG A 53 24.71 -2.68 14.64
CA ARG A 53 24.18 -1.86 13.53
C ARG A 53 24.63 -2.33 12.15
N ARG A 54 25.90 -2.75 11.99
CA ARG A 54 26.43 -3.26 10.71
C ARG A 54 25.90 -4.66 10.39
N ALA A 55 25.71 -5.51 11.39
CA ALA A 55 25.03 -6.80 11.23
C ALA A 55 23.55 -6.60 10.83
N LEU A 56 22.85 -5.66 11.47
CA LEU A 56 21.48 -5.30 11.13
C LEU A 56 21.35 -4.64 9.77
N SER A 57 22.31 -3.81 9.33
CA SER A 57 22.28 -3.24 7.96
C SER A 57 22.61 -4.28 6.88
N ALA A 58 23.37 -5.33 7.22
CA ALA A 58 23.69 -6.45 6.32
C ALA A 58 22.64 -7.57 6.28
N ALA A 59 21.74 -7.66 7.27
CA ALA A 59 20.62 -8.61 7.28
C ALA A 59 19.63 -8.32 6.13
N GLY A 60 18.88 -9.36 5.70
CA GLY A 60 18.10 -9.44 4.45
C GLY A 60 17.03 -8.35 4.22
N SER A 61 15.77 -8.73 4.00
CA SER A 61 14.68 -7.75 4.05
C SER A 61 14.19 -7.55 5.49
N VAL A 62 13.50 -6.43 5.74
CA VAL A 62 12.73 -6.20 6.98
C VAL A 62 11.42 -5.50 6.64
N ARG A 63 10.36 -5.75 7.41
CA ARG A 63 9.19 -4.88 7.46
C ARG A 63 9.43 -3.82 8.52
N ILE A 64 9.36 -2.54 8.16
CA ILE A 64 9.72 -1.42 9.06
C ILE A 64 8.80 -1.35 10.30
N ALA A 65 7.56 -1.82 10.17
CA ALA A 65 6.55 -1.84 11.24
C ALA A 65 6.85 -2.88 12.34
N GLU A 66 7.76 -3.83 12.11
CA GLU A 66 8.17 -4.86 13.07
C GLU A 66 9.38 -4.45 13.90
N LEU A 67 9.96 -3.27 13.61
CA LEU A 67 11.16 -2.76 14.26
C LEU A 67 10.83 -1.68 15.31
N SER A 68 11.64 -1.60 16.36
CA SER A 68 11.66 -0.38 17.18
C SER A 68 12.17 0.78 16.33
N TRP A 69 11.75 2.02 16.64
CA TRP A 69 12.25 3.20 15.92
C TRP A 69 13.78 3.33 16.04
N THR A 70 14.39 2.82 17.11
CA THR A 70 15.84 2.77 17.29
C THR A 70 16.55 1.75 16.38
N ASP A 71 15.92 0.60 16.10
CA ASP A 71 16.46 -0.41 15.18
C ASP A 71 16.26 0.02 13.72
N ALA A 72 15.16 0.72 13.42
CA ALA A 72 14.90 1.31 12.11
C ALA A 72 16.05 2.22 11.62
N ILE A 73 16.72 2.96 12.51
CA ILE A 73 17.88 3.81 12.16
C ILE A 73 19.08 2.98 11.65
N ALA A 74 19.16 1.67 11.96
CA ALA A 74 20.19 0.79 11.41
C ALA A 74 19.85 0.26 10.00
N ARG A 75 18.61 0.51 9.54
CA ARG A 75 18.04 -0.03 8.29
C ARG A 75 17.70 1.06 7.27
N LEU A 76 17.86 2.33 7.61
CA LEU A 76 17.51 3.49 6.78
C LEU A 76 18.76 4.32 6.47
N ASP A 77 19.55 3.87 5.50
CA ASP A 77 20.74 4.56 4.98
C ASP A 77 20.60 4.96 3.50
N THR A 78 21.61 5.60 2.91
CA THR A 78 21.58 6.06 1.50
C THR A 78 21.68 4.92 0.47
N ALA A 79 22.13 3.72 0.87
CA ALA A 79 22.18 2.53 0.02
C ALA A 79 20.84 1.76 0.04
N THR A 80 20.05 1.95 1.10
CA THR A 80 18.75 1.31 1.33
C THR A 80 17.80 1.55 0.17
N ILE A 81 17.16 0.47 -0.28
CA ILE A 81 16.00 0.51 -1.16
C ILE A 81 14.76 0.31 -0.29
N VAL A 82 13.89 1.32 -0.32
CA VAL A 82 12.60 1.30 0.33
C VAL A 82 11.55 0.83 -0.67
N VAL A 83 10.77 -0.17 -0.30
CA VAL A 83 9.63 -0.68 -1.08
C VAL A 83 8.35 -0.30 -0.36
N ILE A 84 7.46 0.43 -1.05
CA ILE A 84 6.15 0.85 -0.52
C ILE A 84 5.09 0.22 -1.41
N PRO A 85 4.31 -0.77 -0.94
CA PRO A 85 3.22 -1.33 -1.72
C PRO A 85 2.02 -0.37 -1.77
N ILE A 86 1.28 -0.41 -2.87
CA ILE A 86 -0.02 0.22 -3.03
C ILE A 86 -1.00 -0.85 -3.49
N GLY A 87 -2.09 -1.00 -2.75
CA GLY A 87 -3.17 -1.92 -3.09
C GLY A 87 -4.44 -1.54 -2.35
N ALA A 88 -5.55 -1.37 -3.06
CA ALA A 88 -6.83 -1.05 -2.45
C ALA A 88 -7.28 -2.14 -1.48
N GLU A 89 -7.52 -1.76 -0.22
CA GLU A 89 -8.14 -2.65 0.77
C GLU A 89 -9.67 -2.70 0.59
N ALA A 90 -10.25 -1.74 -0.13
CA ALA A 90 -11.67 -1.74 -0.50
C ALA A 90 -11.93 -1.14 -1.90
N LYS A 91 -12.05 -2.02 -2.90
CA LYS A 91 -12.36 -1.76 -4.33
C LYS A 91 -13.07 -2.98 -4.91
N GLU A 92 -14.13 -2.75 -5.70
CA GLU A 92 -14.87 -3.79 -6.41
C GLU A 92 -14.00 -4.59 -7.40
N HIS A 93 -14.23 -5.91 -7.48
CA HIS A 93 -13.54 -6.86 -8.37
C HIS A 93 -14.47 -8.02 -8.78
N GLY A 94 -15.58 -7.69 -9.43
CA GLY A 94 -16.64 -8.62 -9.74
C GLY A 94 -17.37 -9.13 -8.49
N PRO A 95 -18.33 -10.05 -8.66
CA PRO A 95 -19.03 -10.70 -7.54
C PRO A 95 -18.24 -11.85 -6.89
N HIS A 96 -17.10 -12.25 -7.48
CA HIS A 96 -16.35 -13.46 -7.13
C HIS A 96 -15.02 -13.21 -6.39
N LEU A 97 -14.43 -12.02 -6.48
CA LEU A 97 -13.24 -11.62 -5.72
C LEU A 97 -13.63 -10.69 -4.55
N PRO A 98 -12.84 -10.64 -3.46
CA PRO A 98 -13.12 -9.78 -2.32
C PRO A 98 -12.72 -8.32 -2.59
N LEU A 99 -13.29 -7.39 -1.81
CA LEU A 99 -12.98 -5.96 -1.95
C LEU A 99 -11.49 -5.61 -1.68
N ASN A 100 -10.74 -6.45 -0.97
CA ASN A 100 -9.33 -6.28 -0.67
C ASN A 100 -8.38 -7.00 -1.66
N ASN A 101 -8.85 -7.35 -2.85
CA ASN A 101 -8.09 -8.01 -3.91
C ASN A 101 -6.73 -7.32 -4.21
N ASP A 102 -6.74 -6.02 -4.50
CA ASP A 102 -5.52 -5.25 -4.79
C ASP A 102 -4.53 -5.23 -3.61
N TRP A 103 -5.02 -5.27 -2.37
CA TRP A 103 -4.22 -5.34 -1.15
C TRP A 103 -3.60 -6.73 -0.95
N LEU A 104 -4.35 -7.82 -1.20
CA LEU A 104 -3.85 -9.19 -1.16
C LEU A 104 -2.73 -9.40 -2.20
N LEU A 105 -2.92 -8.89 -3.42
CA LEU A 105 -1.89 -8.80 -4.44
C LEU A 105 -0.64 -8.07 -3.92
N ALA A 106 -0.81 -6.87 -3.38
CA ALA A 106 0.30 -6.04 -2.90
C ALA A 106 1.11 -6.71 -1.78
N GLU A 107 0.45 -7.32 -0.79
CA GLU A 107 1.12 -8.03 0.31
C GLU A 107 1.81 -9.32 -0.16
N TYR A 108 1.21 -10.07 -1.09
CA TYR A 108 1.84 -11.25 -1.69
C TYR A 108 3.15 -10.88 -2.41
N TYR A 109 3.12 -9.88 -3.31
CA TYR A 109 4.33 -9.42 -3.98
C TYR A 109 5.36 -8.85 -2.99
N ALA A 110 4.91 -8.10 -1.97
CA ALA A 110 5.79 -7.58 -0.93
C ALA A 110 6.53 -8.70 -0.18
N GLN A 111 5.84 -9.77 0.21
CA GLN A 111 6.43 -10.96 0.83
C GLN A 111 7.42 -11.65 -0.12
N ARG A 112 7.07 -11.83 -1.38
CA ARG A 112 7.93 -12.46 -2.40
C ARG A 112 9.20 -11.66 -2.66
N ILE A 113 9.09 -10.33 -2.78
CA ILE A 113 10.23 -9.43 -2.92
C ILE A 113 11.11 -9.47 -1.68
N GLY A 114 10.53 -9.36 -0.49
CA GLY A 114 11.28 -9.43 0.78
C GLY A 114 12.00 -10.76 0.98
N SER A 115 11.44 -11.87 0.50
CA SER A 115 12.08 -13.19 0.58
C SER A 115 13.26 -13.35 -0.39
N ALA A 116 13.29 -12.57 -1.48
CA ALA A 116 14.26 -12.73 -2.58
C ALA A 116 15.35 -11.64 -2.63
N THR A 117 15.15 -10.48 -2.01
CA THR A 117 16.14 -9.39 -2.04
C THR A 117 16.09 -8.49 -0.79
N ALA A 118 17.25 -7.94 -0.41
CA ALA A 118 17.37 -7.05 0.74
C ALA A 118 16.75 -5.67 0.46
N VAL A 119 15.60 -5.40 1.06
CA VAL A 119 14.84 -4.15 0.99
C VAL A 119 14.23 -3.81 2.36
N VAL A 120 13.83 -2.56 2.57
CA VAL A 120 12.95 -2.18 3.68
C VAL A 120 11.53 -2.07 3.14
N LEU A 121 10.66 -2.99 3.56
CA LEU A 121 9.23 -2.97 3.26
C LEU A 121 8.51 -2.01 4.21
N TYR A 122 7.84 -1.02 3.64
CA TYR A 122 6.91 -0.15 4.36
C TYR A 122 5.48 -0.72 4.33
N PRO A 123 4.58 -0.27 5.23
CA PRO A 123 3.18 -0.67 5.20
C PRO A 123 2.52 -0.35 3.85
N THR A 124 1.61 -1.20 3.40
CA THR A 124 0.83 -0.99 2.18
C THR A 124 -0.05 0.26 2.30
N VAL A 125 0.00 1.12 1.29
CA VAL A 125 -0.93 2.27 1.16
C VAL A 125 -2.25 1.74 0.62
N ASN A 126 -3.24 1.65 1.51
CA ASN A 126 -4.55 1.03 1.27
C ASN A 126 -5.58 1.95 0.58
N TYR A 127 -5.37 3.26 0.59
CA TYR A 127 -6.21 4.25 -0.11
C TYR A 127 -5.40 4.98 -1.20
N HIS A 128 -5.88 4.94 -2.44
CA HIS A 128 -5.22 5.60 -3.56
C HIS A 128 -6.23 6.00 -4.66
N PHE A 129 -5.75 6.32 -5.86
CA PHE A 129 -6.57 6.78 -6.98
C PHE A 129 -7.16 5.61 -7.81
N TYR A 130 -8.43 5.32 -7.57
CA TYR A 130 -9.24 4.26 -8.19
C TYR A 130 -10.62 4.78 -8.67
N PRO A 131 -10.66 5.80 -9.54
CA PRO A 131 -11.90 6.53 -9.87
C PRO A 131 -12.96 5.65 -10.55
N SER A 132 -12.55 4.58 -11.23
CA SER A 132 -13.40 3.77 -12.10
C SER A 132 -14.35 2.83 -11.36
N PHE A 133 -14.36 2.80 -10.02
CA PHE A 133 -15.07 1.78 -9.25
C PHE A 133 -15.96 2.38 -8.13
N VAL A 134 -16.07 3.70 -8.06
CA VAL A 134 -16.66 4.41 -6.90
C VAL A 134 -18.17 4.27 -6.74
N GLU A 135 -18.89 3.90 -7.80
CA GLU A 135 -20.35 3.68 -7.73
C GLU A 135 -20.69 2.29 -7.14
N TYR A 136 -19.74 1.35 -7.11
CA TYR A 136 -19.95 0.02 -6.52
C TYR A 136 -19.80 0.09 -4.99
N PRO A 137 -20.78 -0.42 -4.22
CA PRO A 137 -20.74 -0.34 -2.76
C PRO A 137 -19.49 -0.96 -2.15
N GLY A 138 -18.81 -0.18 -1.29
CA GLY A 138 -17.57 -0.57 -0.61
C GLY A 138 -16.30 -0.07 -1.29
N SER A 139 -16.33 0.29 -2.58
CA SER A 139 -15.19 0.92 -3.24
C SER A 139 -14.88 2.31 -2.69
N THR A 140 -13.61 2.68 -2.67
CA THR A 140 -13.17 4.04 -2.33
C THR A 140 -12.12 4.58 -3.31
N THR A 141 -12.04 5.90 -3.45
CA THR A 141 -10.93 6.57 -4.15
C THR A 141 -10.53 7.84 -3.42
N LEU A 142 -9.23 8.16 -3.49
CA LEU A 142 -8.75 9.52 -3.26
C LEU A 142 -8.95 10.37 -4.51
N ARG A 143 -8.90 11.70 -4.35
CA ARG A 143 -8.69 12.63 -5.48
C ARG A 143 -7.28 12.42 -6.06
N LEU A 144 -7.09 12.76 -7.33
CA LEU A 144 -5.83 12.54 -8.04
C LEU A 144 -4.64 13.23 -7.36
N GLU A 145 -4.85 14.48 -6.94
CA GLU A 145 -3.85 15.31 -6.26
C GLU A 145 -3.53 14.73 -4.88
N THR A 146 -4.56 14.30 -4.13
CA THR A 146 -4.38 13.68 -2.82
C THR A 146 -3.59 12.37 -2.90
N ALA A 147 -3.88 11.51 -3.89
CA ALA A 147 -3.11 10.29 -4.11
C ALA A 147 -1.64 10.58 -4.46
N ARG A 148 -1.39 11.57 -5.33
CA ARG A 148 -0.03 12.04 -5.66
C ARG A 148 0.70 12.53 -4.40
N ASP A 149 0.06 13.40 -3.63
CA ASP A 149 0.67 14.09 -2.50
C ASP A 149 0.95 13.15 -1.31
N VAL A 150 0.07 12.16 -1.07
CA VAL A 150 0.32 11.08 -0.10
C VAL A 150 1.64 10.35 -0.39
N ILE A 151 1.91 9.98 -1.65
CA ILE A 151 3.16 9.30 -2.01
C ILE A 151 4.37 10.24 -1.91
N ILE A 152 4.21 11.52 -2.26
CA ILE A 152 5.27 12.53 -2.09
C ILE A 152 5.64 12.69 -0.61
N ASP A 153 4.66 12.81 0.28
CA ASP A 153 4.88 13.06 1.71
C ASP A 153 5.45 11.84 2.43
N ILE A 154 4.96 10.63 2.11
CA ILE A 154 5.54 9.37 2.60
C ILE A 154 7.00 9.24 2.16
N VAL A 155 7.30 9.42 0.86
CA VAL A 155 8.69 9.28 0.38
C VAL A 155 9.61 10.35 0.97
N ARG A 156 9.17 11.61 1.09
CA ARG A 156 9.98 12.70 1.65
C ARG A 156 10.28 12.50 3.13
N THR A 157 9.30 12.10 3.93
CA THR A 157 9.50 11.84 5.37
C THR A 157 10.45 10.66 5.60
N ILE A 158 10.37 9.60 4.80
CA ILE A 158 11.33 8.48 4.85
C ILE A 158 12.72 8.93 4.40
N ALA A 159 12.82 9.70 3.30
CA ALA A 159 14.10 10.17 2.76
C ALA A 159 14.88 11.08 3.74
N ALA A 160 14.18 11.81 4.61
CA ALA A 160 14.80 12.61 5.68
C ALA A 160 15.67 11.78 6.63
N HIS A 161 15.44 10.46 6.72
CA HIS A 161 16.22 9.56 7.58
C HIS A 161 17.41 8.89 6.90
N GLY A 162 17.57 8.99 5.58
CA GLY A 162 18.72 8.40 4.86
C GLY A 162 18.42 7.89 3.44
N PRO A 163 17.35 7.11 3.21
CA PRO A 163 17.08 6.51 1.92
C PRO A 163 16.97 7.49 0.75
N ARG A 164 17.44 7.04 -0.41
CA ARG A 164 17.42 7.80 -1.68
C ARG A 164 16.76 7.04 -2.83
N ARG A 165 16.50 5.74 -2.67
CA ARG A 165 15.92 4.85 -3.68
C ARG A 165 14.61 4.27 -3.19
N PHE A 166 13.55 4.52 -3.94
CA PHE A 166 12.18 4.14 -3.61
C PHE A 166 11.56 3.35 -4.76
N TYR A 167 10.97 2.21 -4.45
CA TYR A 167 10.20 1.40 -5.38
C TYR A 167 8.76 1.31 -4.88
N ILE A 168 7.83 1.92 -5.61
CA ILE A 168 6.41 1.81 -5.32
C ILE A 168 5.90 0.53 -5.98
N LEU A 169 5.65 -0.51 -5.18
CA LEU A 169 5.09 -1.77 -5.64
C LEU A 169 3.61 -1.55 -5.95
N ASN A 170 3.27 -1.43 -7.23
CA ASN A 170 1.98 -0.92 -7.67
C ASN A 170 1.14 -2.01 -8.36
N THR A 171 -0.07 -2.25 -7.85
CA THR A 171 -1.01 -3.23 -8.41
C THR A 171 -2.07 -2.63 -9.35
N GLY A 172 -2.22 -1.30 -9.40
CA GLY A 172 -3.29 -0.64 -10.16
C GLY A 172 -2.85 0.03 -11.45
N VAL A 173 -3.73 0.10 -12.45
CA VAL A 173 -3.50 0.89 -13.69
C VAL A 173 -3.78 2.37 -13.46
N SER A 174 -4.90 2.72 -12.81
CA SER A 174 -5.30 4.13 -12.59
C SER A 174 -4.32 4.89 -11.71
N THR A 175 -3.70 4.22 -10.75
CA THR A 175 -2.70 4.78 -9.81
C THR A 175 -1.50 5.41 -10.53
N LEU A 176 -1.13 4.91 -11.72
CA LEU A 176 -0.05 5.45 -12.56
C LEU A 176 -0.22 6.95 -12.84
N ARG A 177 -1.47 7.45 -12.91
CA ARG A 177 -1.81 8.86 -13.11
C ARG A 177 -1.35 9.76 -11.96
N ALA A 178 -1.29 9.22 -10.73
CA ALA A 178 -0.75 9.91 -9.55
C ALA A 178 0.76 9.64 -9.37
N LEU A 179 1.21 8.41 -9.66
CA LEU A 179 2.61 8.00 -9.46
C LEU A 179 3.58 8.68 -10.43
N ALA A 180 3.19 8.95 -11.68
CA ALA A 180 4.02 9.67 -12.63
C ALA A 180 4.38 11.10 -12.15
N PRO A 181 3.43 12.00 -11.82
CA PRO A 181 3.77 13.33 -11.29
C PRO A 181 4.42 13.28 -9.89
N ALA A 182 4.12 12.27 -9.06
CA ALA A 182 4.81 12.07 -7.79
C ALA A 182 6.31 11.76 -8.01
N ARG A 183 6.63 10.83 -8.93
CA ARG A 183 8.01 10.50 -9.34
C ARG A 183 8.76 11.75 -9.77
N ASP A 184 8.14 12.60 -10.59
CA ASP A 184 8.80 13.76 -11.19
C ASP A 184 9.09 14.84 -10.13
N SER A 185 8.15 15.07 -9.19
CA SER A 185 8.37 15.96 -8.03
C SER A 185 9.48 15.47 -7.10
N LEU A 186 9.55 14.17 -6.86
CA LEU A 186 10.58 13.54 -6.02
C LEU A 186 11.95 13.55 -6.72
N THR A 187 11.99 13.35 -8.04
CA THR A 187 13.21 13.44 -8.85
C THR A 187 13.78 14.86 -8.84
N ALA A 188 12.93 15.88 -8.95
CA ALA A 188 13.33 17.29 -8.79
C ALA A 188 13.83 17.62 -7.36
N SER A 189 13.56 16.74 -6.38
CA SER A 189 14.04 16.84 -4.99
C SER A 189 15.30 15.98 -4.74
N GLY A 190 15.93 15.43 -5.78
CA GLY A 190 17.14 14.58 -5.67
C GLY A 190 16.89 13.12 -5.26
N LEU A 191 15.64 12.65 -5.30
CA LEU A 191 15.27 11.28 -4.91
C LEU A 191 14.97 10.41 -6.14
N VAL A 192 15.39 9.14 -6.10
CA VAL A 192 15.16 8.19 -7.19
C VAL A 192 13.94 7.33 -6.85
N MET A 193 12.78 7.66 -7.43
CA MET A 193 11.59 6.81 -7.37
C MET A 193 11.39 6.01 -8.66
N ARG A 194 11.01 4.74 -8.53
CA ARG A 194 10.43 3.91 -9.58
C ARG A 194 9.14 3.28 -9.05
N TYR A 195 8.33 2.74 -9.95
CA TYR A 195 7.09 2.05 -9.62
C TYR A 195 6.86 0.91 -10.61
N THR A 196 6.13 -0.11 -10.18
CA THR A 196 5.74 -1.22 -11.06
C THR A 196 4.88 -0.71 -12.22
N ASP A 197 5.33 -0.91 -13.47
CA ASP A 197 4.45 -0.76 -14.63
C ASP A 197 3.63 -2.04 -14.80
N ILE A 198 2.48 -2.09 -14.11
CA ILE A 198 1.58 -3.24 -14.09
C ILE A 198 1.07 -3.63 -15.49
N LEU A 199 1.12 -2.71 -16.47
CA LEU A 199 0.77 -2.99 -17.87
C LEU A 199 1.90 -3.70 -18.64
N ARG A 200 3.09 -3.86 -18.08
CA ARG A 200 4.26 -4.46 -18.77
C ARG A 200 4.85 -5.65 -18.02
N VAL A 201 4.87 -5.59 -16.69
CA VAL A 201 5.45 -6.65 -15.86
C VAL A 201 4.70 -7.98 -16.10
N GLY A 202 5.41 -9.03 -16.50
CA GLY A 202 4.82 -10.34 -16.81
C GLY A 202 3.97 -10.43 -18.08
N ARG A 203 3.85 -9.36 -18.89
CA ARG A 203 2.97 -9.29 -20.08
C ARG A 203 3.14 -10.46 -21.05
N GLU A 204 4.37 -10.83 -21.39
CA GLU A 204 4.65 -11.91 -22.34
C GLU A 204 4.12 -13.26 -21.84
N ALA A 205 4.25 -13.53 -20.53
CA ALA A 205 3.72 -14.73 -19.91
C ALA A 205 2.18 -14.72 -19.94
N GLU A 206 1.54 -13.59 -19.62
CA GLU A 206 0.08 -13.43 -19.73
C GLU A 206 -0.42 -13.68 -21.15
N GLU A 207 0.16 -12.98 -22.14
CA GLU A 207 -0.23 -13.08 -23.55
C GLU A 207 -0.04 -14.50 -24.12
N SER A 208 0.86 -15.30 -23.53
CA SER A 208 1.06 -16.70 -23.92
C SER A 208 0.01 -17.69 -23.39
N ILE A 209 -0.74 -17.35 -22.32
CA ILE A 209 -1.73 -18.25 -21.68
C ILE A 209 -3.18 -17.75 -21.68
N ARG A 210 -3.39 -16.46 -21.98
CA ARG A 210 -4.72 -15.81 -21.96
C ARG A 210 -5.61 -16.34 -23.09
N GLN A 211 -6.85 -16.68 -22.76
CA GLN A 211 -7.84 -17.21 -23.71
C GLN A 211 -8.90 -16.17 -24.07
N GLN A 212 -9.19 -15.22 -23.18
CA GLN A 212 -10.11 -14.12 -23.41
C GLN A 212 -9.63 -13.20 -24.56
N PRO A 213 -10.51 -12.78 -25.49
CA PRO A 213 -10.18 -11.85 -26.57
C PRO A 213 -9.82 -10.44 -26.08
N GLY A 214 -10.11 -10.14 -24.82
CA GLY A 214 -9.77 -8.91 -24.12
C GLY A 214 -10.19 -9.00 -22.65
N GLY A 215 -9.90 -7.96 -21.87
CA GLY A 215 -10.20 -7.92 -20.45
C GLY A 215 -9.24 -6.94 -19.76
N THR A 216 -9.66 -6.39 -18.62
CA THR A 216 -8.83 -5.43 -17.86
C THR A 216 -9.10 -5.41 -16.34
N HIS A 217 -10.12 -6.11 -15.84
CA HIS A 217 -10.56 -5.98 -14.44
C HIS A 217 -11.48 -7.15 -14.04
N ALA A 218 -11.18 -7.77 -12.90
CA ALA A 218 -11.80 -8.98 -12.35
C ALA A 218 -11.94 -10.12 -13.37
N ASP A 219 -10.98 -10.21 -14.29
CA ASP A 219 -11.08 -10.97 -15.53
C ASP A 219 -10.43 -12.37 -15.43
N GLU A 220 -10.20 -13.04 -16.56
CA GLU A 220 -9.51 -14.34 -16.61
C GLU A 220 -8.21 -14.32 -15.81
N ILE A 221 -7.38 -13.29 -16.01
CA ILE A 221 -6.00 -13.25 -15.54
C ILE A 221 -5.95 -12.85 -14.08
N GLU A 222 -6.64 -11.78 -13.70
CA GLU A 222 -6.69 -11.33 -12.30
C GLU A 222 -7.32 -12.41 -11.39
N THR A 223 -8.41 -13.05 -11.85
CA THR A 223 -9.02 -14.16 -11.13
C THR A 223 -8.08 -15.38 -11.05
N SER A 224 -7.34 -15.67 -12.13
CA SER A 224 -6.34 -16.74 -12.13
C SER A 224 -5.23 -16.48 -11.11
N MET A 225 -4.70 -15.25 -11.07
CA MET A 225 -3.69 -14.81 -10.11
C MET A 225 -4.17 -15.03 -8.67
N MET A 226 -5.43 -14.71 -8.37
CA MET A 226 -6.02 -14.97 -7.05
C MET A 226 -6.23 -16.45 -6.74
N LEU A 227 -6.65 -17.28 -7.71
CA LEU A 227 -6.69 -18.74 -7.54
C LEU A 227 -5.31 -19.34 -7.22
N TYR A 228 -4.24 -18.69 -7.65
CA TYR A 228 -2.87 -19.06 -7.26
C TYR A 228 -2.52 -18.61 -5.85
N MET A 229 -2.62 -17.32 -5.54
CA MET A 229 -2.12 -16.76 -4.28
C MET A 229 -3.04 -17.06 -3.08
N HIS A 230 -4.35 -16.91 -3.26
CA HIS A 230 -5.37 -16.97 -2.20
C HIS A 230 -6.66 -17.66 -2.70
N PRO A 231 -6.63 -18.96 -3.04
CA PRO A 231 -7.80 -19.65 -3.58
C PRO A 231 -9.02 -19.60 -2.65
N ASP A 232 -8.81 -19.57 -1.33
CA ASP A 232 -9.87 -19.62 -0.32
C ASP A 232 -10.80 -18.38 -0.31
N VAL A 233 -10.39 -17.26 -0.91
CA VAL A 233 -11.22 -16.04 -1.03
C VAL A 233 -11.95 -15.93 -2.37
N VAL A 234 -11.65 -16.81 -3.34
CA VAL A 234 -12.21 -16.75 -4.70
C VAL A 234 -13.49 -17.57 -4.81
N GLN A 235 -14.63 -16.89 -5.00
CA GLN A 235 -15.94 -17.51 -5.11
C GLN A 235 -16.26 -17.83 -6.58
N MET A 236 -15.55 -18.80 -7.18
CA MET A 236 -15.69 -19.15 -8.61
C MET A 236 -17.12 -19.45 -9.08
N ALA A 237 -18.01 -19.92 -8.20
CA ALA A 237 -19.44 -20.10 -8.51
C ALA A 237 -20.18 -18.80 -8.84
N LYS A 238 -19.57 -17.63 -8.57
CA LYS A 238 -20.07 -16.30 -8.94
C LYS A 238 -19.33 -15.70 -10.14
N ALA A 239 -18.25 -16.32 -10.64
CA ALA A 239 -17.42 -15.75 -11.70
C ALA A 239 -18.25 -15.48 -12.96
N THR A 240 -18.04 -14.33 -13.59
CA THR A 240 -18.82 -13.86 -14.74
C THR A 240 -17.97 -13.72 -15.99
N ASN A 241 -18.57 -14.03 -17.14
CA ASN A 241 -18.17 -13.53 -18.45
C ASN A 241 -18.96 -12.23 -18.70
N ASP A 242 -18.26 -11.08 -18.70
CA ASP A 242 -18.87 -9.77 -18.97
C ASP A 242 -17.90 -8.86 -19.73
N TYR A 243 -18.20 -8.61 -21.00
CA TYR A 243 -17.46 -7.71 -21.88
C TYR A 243 -18.27 -6.46 -22.25
N HIS A 244 -19.57 -6.44 -21.94
CA HIS A 244 -20.53 -5.54 -22.59
C HIS A 244 -21.38 -4.78 -21.57
N PRO A 245 -20.74 -3.82 -20.88
CA PRO A 245 -21.41 -2.97 -19.92
C PRO A 245 -22.42 -2.01 -20.61
N GLY A 246 -23.72 -2.33 -20.49
CA GLY A 246 -24.87 -1.58 -21.04
C GLY A 246 -25.16 -0.22 -20.38
N ALA A 247 -26.40 0.02 -19.92
CA ALA A 247 -26.84 1.31 -19.36
C ALA A 247 -27.41 1.22 -17.92
N GLY A 248 -26.87 2.04 -17.02
CA GLY A 248 -27.26 2.14 -15.60
C GLY A 248 -26.22 2.89 -14.76
N GLY A 249 -26.48 3.08 -13.46
CA GLY A 249 -25.68 3.89 -12.53
C GLY A 249 -24.55 3.17 -11.79
N LEU A 250 -23.79 2.33 -12.51
CA LEU A 250 -22.55 1.67 -12.04
C LEU A 250 -21.54 1.74 -13.20
N THR A 251 -20.65 2.72 -13.15
CA THR A 251 -19.81 3.10 -14.29
C THR A 251 -18.33 2.81 -14.06
N ARG A 252 -17.71 2.13 -15.03
CA ARG A 252 -16.24 1.97 -15.10
C ARG A 252 -15.59 3.18 -15.78
N ASP A 253 -15.33 4.25 -15.02
CA ASP A 253 -14.89 5.52 -15.60
C ASP A 253 -13.48 5.49 -16.24
N SER A 254 -13.44 5.87 -17.51
CA SER A 254 -12.38 6.71 -18.05
C SER A 254 -13.05 7.97 -18.59
N VAL A 255 -12.46 9.15 -18.37
CA VAL A 255 -13.10 10.48 -18.58
C VAL A 255 -13.81 10.65 -19.95
N ARG A 256 -13.33 9.94 -20.97
CA ARG A 256 -13.96 9.86 -22.29
C ARG A 256 -15.28 9.08 -22.31
N ALA A 257 -15.35 7.95 -21.62
CA ALA A 257 -16.49 7.04 -21.63
C ALA A 257 -17.66 7.50 -20.73
N VAL A 258 -17.39 8.30 -19.68
CA VAL A 258 -18.43 9.09 -18.98
C VAL A 258 -19.00 10.17 -19.91
N ARG A 259 -18.17 10.87 -20.69
CA ARG A 259 -18.63 11.83 -21.71
C ARG A 259 -19.45 11.19 -22.84
N GLU A 260 -19.23 9.91 -23.12
CA GLU A 260 -19.94 9.15 -24.16
C GLU A 260 -21.09 8.28 -23.62
N GLY A 261 -21.29 8.22 -22.29
CA GLY A 261 -22.41 7.55 -21.61
C GLY A 261 -22.39 6.01 -21.62
N LYS A 262 -21.21 5.37 -21.61
CA LYS A 262 -21.04 3.98 -22.10
C LYS A 262 -20.19 3.02 -21.24
N VAL A 263 -20.42 2.90 -19.93
CA VAL A 263 -19.72 1.87 -19.12
C VAL A 263 -20.53 1.21 -17.97
N TRP A 264 -21.80 0.86 -18.25
CA TRP A 264 -22.74 -0.07 -17.56
C TRP A 264 -22.29 -1.44 -17.01
N SER A 265 -21.21 -1.63 -16.23
CA SER A 265 -20.95 -3.00 -15.74
C SER A 265 -21.87 -3.32 -14.56
N ARG A 266 -22.74 -4.31 -14.73
CA ARG A 266 -23.60 -4.81 -13.65
C ARG A 266 -22.88 -5.83 -12.78
N SER A 267 -21.99 -6.61 -13.38
CA SER A 267 -21.12 -7.54 -12.65
C SER A 267 -19.96 -6.82 -11.95
N GLY A 268 -19.49 -5.71 -12.53
CA GLY A 268 -18.24 -5.03 -12.17
C GLY A 268 -17.05 -5.53 -13.02
N THR A 269 -17.05 -6.83 -13.33
CA THR A 269 -16.11 -7.50 -14.24
C THR A 269 -16.02 -6.84 -15.62
N PHE A 270 -14.83 -6.91 -16.22
CA PHE A 270 -14.58 -6.64 -17.63
C PHE A 270 -13.58 -7.66 -18.20
N GLY A 271 -14.12 -8.75 -18.75
CA GLY A 271 -13.41 -9.92 -19.27
C GLY A 271 -14.16 -11.23 -18.94
N ASP A 272 -13.48 -12.38 -19.02
CA ASP A 272 -14.07 -13.68 -18.69
C ASP A 272 -13.38 -14.38 -17.51
N ALA A 273 -13.89 -14.12 -16.31
CA ALA A 273 -13.43 -14.78 -15.09
C ALA A 273 -13.69 -16.30 -15.07
N THR A 274 -14.61 -16.82 -15.89
CA THR A 274 -14.93 -18.26 -15.91
C THR A 274 -13.82 -19.11 -16.54
N LEU A 275 -12.96 -18.50 -17.36
CA LEU A 275 -11.77 -19.12 -17.94
C LEU A 275 -10.59 -19.20 -16.95
N ALA A 276 -10.71 -18.64 -15.76
CA ALA A 276 -9.62 -18.52 -14.81
C ALA A 276 -9.18 -19.88 -14.24
N THR A 277 -7.87 -20.09 -14.13
CA THR A 277 -7.31 -21.30 -13.51
C THR A 277 -6.10 -20.97 -12.64
N ARG A 278 -5.89 -21.80 -11.61
CA ARG A 278 -4.73 -21.68 -10.72
C ARG A 278 -3.38 -21.71 -11.46
N GLU A 279 -3.29 -22.48 -12.53
CA GLU A 279 -2.04 -22.64 -13.28
C GLU A 279 -1.72 -21.42 -14.15
N LYS A 280 -2.73 -20.80 -14.78
CA LYS A 280 -2.56 -19.49 -15.44
C LYS A 280 -2.05 -18.44 -14.44
N GLY A 281 -2.61 -18.44 -13.22
CA GLY A 281 -2.20 -17.57 -12.14
C GLY A 281 -0.75 -17.77 -11.74
N ARG A 282 -0.32 -19.03 -11.58
CA ARG A 282 1.08 -19.37 -11.29
C ARG A 282 2.02 -18.82 -12.37
N VAL A 283 1.71 -19.04 -13.65
CA VAL A 283 2.55 -18.56 -14.76
C VAL A 283 2.70 -17.03 -14.73
N VAL A 284 1.61 -16.29 -14.58
CA VAL A 284 1.62 -14.82 -14.59
C VAL A 284 2.28 -14.25 -13.33
N VAL A 285 1.89 -14.70 -12.14
CA VAL A 285 2.43 -14.18 -10.85
C VAL A 285 3.92 -14.42 -10.73
N GLU A 286 4.44 -15.59 -11.11
CA GLU A 286 5.88 -15.85 -11.08
C GLU A 286 6.65 -14.96 -12.06
N ALA A 287 6.14 -14.75 -13.28
CA ALA A 287 6.73 -13.84 -14.25
C ALA A 287 6.73 -12.38 -13.76
N GLN A 288 5.66 -11.95 -13.08
CA GLN A 288 5.56 -10.63 -12.49
C GLN A 288 6.55 -10.43 -11.33
N VAL A 289 6.70 -11.40 -10.44
CA VAL A 289 7.71 -11.37 -9.36
C VAL A 289 9.12 -11.25 -9.94
N VAL A 290 9.46 -12.02 -11.00
CA VAL A 290 10.74 -11.90 -11.69
C VAL A 290 10.95 -10.50 -12.28
N GLY A 291 9.93 -9.93 -12.92
CA GLY A 291 9.98 -8.57 -13.46
C GLY A 291 10.20 -7.51 -12.38
N MET A 292 9.45 -7.54 -11.27
CA MET A 292 9.60 -6.62 -10.15
C MET A 292 11.00 -6.71 -9.52
N LEU A 293 11.54 -7.92 -9.37
CA LEU A 293 12.91 -8.13 -8.86
C LEU A 293 13.97 -7.55 -9.82
N ALA A 294 13.78 -7.69 -11.13
CA ALA A 294 14.64 -7.08 -12.13
C ALA A 294 14.58 -5.53 -12.10
N GLU A 295 13.40 -4.94 -11.91
CA GLU A 295 13.22 -3.50 -11.72
C GLU A 295 13.91 -2.99 -10.44
N ILE A 296 13.80 -3.71 -9.33
CA ILE A 296 14.48 -3.38 -8.06
C ILE A 296 16.01 -3.52 -8.22
N ALA A 297 16.50 -4.53 -8.93
CA ALA A 297 17.92 -4.69 -9.24
C ALA A 297 18.45 -3.62 -10.21
N ALA A 298 17.62 -3.10 -11.10
CA ALA A 298 17.93 -1.92 -11.92
C ALA A 298 17.99 -0.65 -11.06
N LEU A 299 16.98 -0.42 -10.19
CA LEU A 299 16.93 0.71 -9.26
C LEU A 299 18.19 0.77 -8.37
N ARG A 300 18.65 -0.37 -7.85
CA ARG A 300 19.88 -0.46 -7.03
C ARG A 300 21.12 0.14 -7.72
N ARG A 301 21.19 0.03 -9.05
CA ARG A 301 22.32 0.49 -9.87
C ARG A 301 22.23 1.97 -10.28
N ILE A 302 21.10 2.64 -10.07
CA ILE A 302 20.94 4.06 -10.38
C ILE A 302 21.79 4.88 -9.39
N PRO A 303 22.71 5.76 -9.86
CA PRO A 303 23.41 6.70 -9.00
C PRO A 303 22.43 7.62 -8.26
N VAL A 304 22.72 7.94 -7.00
CA VAL A 304 21.96 8.94 -6.23
C VAL A 304 22.80 10.19 -6.07
N PRO A 305 22.20 11.40 -6.14
CA PRO A 305 22.88 12.65 -5.80
C PRO A 305 23.34 12.72 -4.34
#